data_AF-A0A6T9XVF3-F1
#
_entry.id   AF-A0A6T9XVF3-F1
#
_cell.length_a   1.000
_cell.length_b   1.000
_cell.length_c   1.000
_cell.angle_alpha   90.00
_cell.angle_beta   90.00
_cell.angle_gamma   90.00
#
_symmetry.space_group_name_H-M   'P 1'
#
loop_
_entity.id
_entity.type
_entity.pdbx_description
1 polymer ?
#
loop_
_entity_poly.entity_id
_entity_poly.type
_entity_poly.pdbx_seq_one_letter_code
_entity_poly.pdbx_strand_id
1 'polypeptide(L)'
;MKKLLIASVTVAAIGLGGLALAQPAEPGMRHHEPVKEIVKHLRGISLSDAQREEIKTLVSAFKDANPRPKFGDIEKPNLDFASATEAQISAFIQTQLEEREATHFAFAQLRHDIYNVLNEEQQATLLARDAKRELDRQKHHDAFVKQEARFAKRIDGEVKGPKRKPREFLFEGIELTDEQVASLTELRESFKDASKANREKLRNFKDAQRDLVRSQSFSQDAWDALFAQYKDDLVSAKVEKAKQHQAMFQVLSSEQQAKLEALREEERKLREIFKP
;
A
#
# COMPACT_ATOMS: atom_id res chain seq x y z
N MET A 1 51.21 -13.03 -17.50
CA MET A 1 50.45 -11.92 -16.87
C MET A 1 49.27 -11.59 -17.76
N LYS A 2 48.08 -12.11 -17.42
CA LYS A 2 46.85 -11.98 -18.23
C LYS A 2 46.23 -10.61 -17.97
N LYS A 3 46.17 -9.77 -19.00
CA LYS A 3 45.31 -8.59 -19.04
C LYS A 3 43.99 -9.05 -19.69
N LEU A 4 42.91 -9.10 -18.93
CA LEU A 4 41.57 -9.31 -19.47
C LEU A 4 40.78 -8.01 -19.32
N LEU A 5 40.23 -7.62 -20.46
CA LEU A 5 39.46 -6.42 -20.74
C LEU A 5 38.16 -6.44 -19.92
N ILE A 6 37.86 -5.32 -19.26
CA ILE A 6 36.56 -5.06 -18.66
C ILE A 6 35.65 -4.58 -19.79
N ALA A 7 34.84 -5.49 -20.32
CA ALA A 7 33.75 -5.14 -21.21
C ALA A 7 32.62 -4.52 -20.39
N SER A 8 32.37 -3.24 -20.63
CA SER A 8 31.21 -2.49 -20.19
C SER A 8 29.94 -3.13 -20.77
N VAL A 9 29.13 -3.77 -19.94
CA VAL A 9 27.77 -4.16 -20.30
C VAL A 9 26.83 -3.05 -19.85
N THR A 10 26.16 -2.47 -20.83
CA THR A 10 25.12 -1.45 -20.72
C THR A 10 24.03 -1.89 -19.74
N VAL A 11 23.86 -1.13 -18.65
CA VAL A 11 22.75 -1.30 -17.70
C VAL A 11 21.49 -0.71 -18.33
N ALA A 12 20.56 -1.58 -18.71
CA ALA A 12 19.19 -1.17 -19.05
C ALA A 12 18.49 -0.73 -17.76
N ALA A 13 17.87 0.45 -17.78
CA ALA A 13 17.10 0.98 -16.66
C ALA A 13 15.87 0.10 -16.40
N ILE A 14 15.85 -0.61 -15.28
CA ILE A 14 14.74 -1.44 -14.83
C ILE A 14 13.97 -0.69 -13.76
N GLY A 15 12.65 -0.67 -13.89
CA GLY A 15 11.77 -0.15 -12.85
C GLY A 15 11.00 -1.19 -12.11
N LEU A 16 11.33 -1.32 -10.84
CA LEU A 16 10.63 -2.20 -9.94
C LEU A 16 9.36 -1.52 -9.43
N GLY A 17 8.33 -1.60 -10.26
CA GLY A 17 6.93 -1.51 -9.85
C GLY A 17 6.58 -2.69 -8.95
N GLY A 18 6.96 -2.64 -7.68
CA GLY A 18 6.75 -3.76 -6.75
C GLY A 18 6.85 -3.44 -5.26
N LEU A 19 7.34 -2.27 -4.86
CA LEU A 19 6.87 -1.70 -3.60
C LEU A 19 5.43 -1.30 -3.81
N ALA A 20 4.55 -1.68 -2.90
CA ALA A 20 3.14 -1.32 -2.92
C ALA A 20 2.97 0.21 -2.85
N LEU A 21 3.24 0.90 -3.95
CA LEU A 21 2.62 2.14 -4.33
C LEU A 21 1.18 1.72 -4.61
N ALA A 22 0.28 2.04 -3.70
CA ALA A 22 -1.13 2.07 -4.06
C ALA A 22 -1.25 3.07 -5.22
N GLN A 23 -1.25 2.55 -6.45
CA GLN A 23 -1.77 3.26 -7.61
C GLN A 23 -3.26 3.44 -7.37
N PRO A 24 -3.86 4.60 -7.66
CA PRO A 24 -5.26 4.59 -8.05
C PRO A 24 -5.33 3.80 -9.36
N ALA A 25 -5.92 2.60 -9.31
CA ALA A 25 -6.05 1.70 -10.44
C ALA A 25 -6.98 2.28 -11.55
N GLU A 26 -6.65 1.93 -12.79
CA GLU A 26 -7.27 2.32 -14.07
C GLU A 26 -8.67 1.70 -14.35
N PRO A 27 -9.38 2.17 -15.41
CA PRO A 27 -10.83 2.08 -15.53
C PRO A 27 -11.29 0.71 -16.03
N GLY A 28 -11.82 -0.08 -15.12
CA GLY A 28 -12.43 -1.38 -15.42
C GLY A 28 -12.50 -2.27 -14.18
N MET A 29 -11.63 -2.03 -13.19
CA MET A 29 -11.62 -2.73 -11.92
C MET A 29 -11.78 -1.75 -10.77
N ARG A 30 -12.97 -1.76 -10.14
CA ARG A 30 -13.34 -1.06 -8.90
C ARG A 30 -12.54 0.23 -8.65
N HIS A 31 -12.98 1.33 -9.27
CA HIS A 31 -12.48 2.68 -9.00
C HIS A 31 -12.47 2.98 -7.50
N HIS A 32 -11.29 2.95 -6.89
CA HIS A 32 -11.08 3.51 -5.55
C HIS A 32 -10.90 5.01 -5.70
N GLU A 33 -11.97 5.73 -6.01
CA GLU A 33 -11.96 7.19 -5.97
C GLU A 33 -11.90 7.64 -4.50
N PRO A 34 -10.80 8.27 -4.03
CA PRO A 34 -10.65 8.57 -2.60
C PRO A 34 -11.77 9.45 -2.05
N VAL A 35 -12.21 10.43 -2.84
CA VAL A 35 -13.36 11.30 -2.53
C VAL A 35 -14.66 10.49 -2.42
N LYS A 36 -14.88 9.51 -3.29
CA LYS A 36 -16.08 8.67 -3.27
C LYS A 36 -16.11 7.80 -2.01
N GLU A 37 -14.97 7.32 -1.55
CA GLU A 37 -14.89 6.61 -0.27
C GLU A 37 -15.28 7.54 0.89
N ILE A 38 -14.76 8.77 0.94
CA ILE A 38 -15.15 9.77 1.96
C ILE A 38 -16.68 9.94 1.99
N VAL A 39 -17.32 10.08 0.82
CA VAL A 39 -18.79 10.21 0.73
C VAL A 39 -19.51 8.91 1.12
N LYS A 40 -19.00 7.74 0.73
CA LYS A 40 -19.56 6.44 1.16
C LYS A 40 -19.52 6.27 2.67
N HIS A 41 -18.51 6.81 3.34
CA HIS A 41 -18.46 6.84 4.80
C HIS A 41 -19.64 7.64 5.38
N LEU A 42 -20.27 8.55 4.65
CA LEU A 42 -21.43 9.28 5.15
C LEU A 42 -22.77 8.56 4.96
N ARG A 43 -22.79 7.43 4.23
CA ARG A 43 -24.03 6.68 3.96
C ARG A 43 -24.66 6.19 5.25
N GLY A 44 -25.95 6.52 5.44
CA GLY A 44 -26.75 6.10 6.59
C GLY A 44 -26.68 7.01 7.82
N ILE A 45 -26.05 8.18 7.73
CA ILE A 45 -25.94 9.16 8.83
C ILE A 45 -27.14 10.11 8.90
N SER A 46 -28.11 10.01 7.98
CA SER A 46 -29.27 10.91 7.89
C SER A 46 -28.86 12.39 7.88
N LEU A 47 -28.18 12.80 6.80
CA LEU A 47 -27.79 14.19 6.57
C LEU A 47 -29.00 15.04 6.19
N SER A 48 -29.09 16.25 6.75
CA SER A 48 -30.03 17.29 6.30
C SER A 48 -29.68 17.81 4.91
N ASP A 49 -30.62 18.47 4.24
CA ASP A 49 -30.39 19.01 2.89
C ASP A 49 -29.32 20.11 2.91
N ALA A 50 -29.28 20.94 3.95
CA ALA A 50 -28.23 21.94 4.15
C ALA A 50 -26.84 21.31 4.25
N GLN A 51 -26.68 20.27 5.08
CA GLN A 51 -25.41 19.54 5.22
C GLN A 51 -24.97 18.88 3.90
N ARG A 52 -25.93 18.36 3.11
CA ARG A 52 -25.62 17.73 1.81
C ARG A 52 -25.07 18.74 0.80
N GLU A 53 -25.69 19.91 0.71
CA GLU A 53 -25.20 20.97 -0.19
C GLU A 53 -23.86 21.54 0.26
N GLU A 54 -23.62 21.66 1.57
CA GLU A 54 -22.33 22.07 2.10
C GLU A 54 -21.22 21.05 1.79
N ILE A 55 -21.46 19.76 2.04
CA ILE A 55 -20.52 18.68 1.73
C ILE A 55 -20.25 18.62 0.21
N LYS A 56 -21.27 18.81 -0.62
CA LYS A 56 -21.11 18.87 -2.08
C LYS A 56 -20.24 20.05 -2.50
N THR A 57 -20.39 21.20 -1.86
CA THR A 57 -19.56 22.39 -2.09
C THR A 57 -18.10 22.13 -1.72
N LEU A 58 -17.85 21.56 -0.54
CA LEU A 58 -16.50 21.17 -0.09
C LEU A 58 -15.84 20.18 -1.07
N VAL A 59 -16.58 19.16 -1.51
CA VAL A 59 -16.07 18.17 -2.45
C VAL A 59 -15.78 18.78 -3.82
N SER A 60 -16.61 19.69 -4.31
CA SER A 60 -16.36 20.38 -5.59
C SER A 60 -15.13 21.28 -5.49
N ALA A 61 -15.06 22.14 -4.46
CA ALA A 61 -13.90 23.01 -4.23
C ALA A 61 -12.59 22.20 -4.11
N PHE A 62 -12.62 21.06 -3.41
CA PHE A 62 -11.47 20.17 -3.32
C PHE A 62 -11.05 19.63 -4.70
N LYS A 63 -12.00 19.19 -5.53
CA LYS A 63 -11.71 18.67 -6.87
C LYS A 63 -11.15 19.73 -7.80
N ASP A 64 -11.62 20.97 -7.67
CA ASP A 64 -11.16 22.10 -8.47
C ASP A 64 -9.73 22.51 -8.06
N ALA A 65 -9.45 22.55 -6.75
CA ALA A 65 -8.13 22.86 -6.21
C ALA A 65 -7.10 21.72 -6.39
N ASN A 66 -7.57 20.48 -6.47
CA ASN A 66 -6.74 19.27 -6.59
C ASN A 66 -7.17 18.50 -7.84
N PRO A 67 -6.91 19.04 -9.05
CA PRO A 67 -7.28 18.38 -10.28
C PRO A 67 -6.59 17.02 -10.35
N ARG A 68 -7.31 16.01 -10.85
CA ARG A 68 -6.72 14.70 -11.07
C ARG A 68 -5.58 14.86 -12.08
N PRO A 69 -4.38 14.32 -11.80
CA PRO A 69 -3.35 14.24 -12.82
C PRO A 69 -3.92 13.53 -14.04
N LYS A 70 -3.67 14.05 -15.24
CA LYS A 70 -4.06 13.34 -16.47
C LYS A 70 -3.31 12.01 -16.49
N PHE A 71 -4.04 10.95 -16.86
CA PHE A 71 -3.48 9.62 -17.07
C PHE A 71 -2.51 9.70 -18.26
N GLY A 72 -1.26 10.06 -18.00
CA GLY A 72 -0.36 10.52 -19.06
C GLY A 72 0.95 11.00 -18.49
N ASP A 73 0.85 12.02 -17.64
CA ASP A 73 1.95 12.95 -17.34
C ASP A 73 2.69 12.64 -16.04
N ILE A 74 2.33 11.56 -15.34
CA ILE A 74 3.05 11.13 -14.13
C ILE A 74 4.27 10.32 -14.57
N GLU A 75 5.41 10.98 -14.73
CA GLU A 75 6.71 10.30 -14.68
C GLU A 75 6.82 9.61 -13.32
N LYS A 76 6.77 8.28 -13.32
CA LYS A 76 6.93 7.51 -12.09
C LYS A 76 8.42 7.50 -11.77
N PRO A 77 8.83 7.99 -10.59
CA PRO A 77 10.22 7.88 -10.21
C PRO A 77 10.58 6.41 -10.18
N ASN A 78 11.62 6.09 -10.94
CA ASN A 78 12.02 4.75 -11.24
C ASN A 78 13.28 4.41 -10.44
N LEU A 79 13.16 3.46 -9.50
CA LEU A 79 14.31 2.85 -8.85
C LEU A 79 14.35 1.36 -9.18
N ASP A 80 15.53 0.90 -9.62
CA ASP A 80 15.82 -0.52 -9.69
C ASP A 80 16.09 -1.06 -8.28
N PHE A 81 15.01 -1.36 -7.55
CA PHE A 81 15.07 -2.06 -6.27
C PHE A 81 15.84 -3.40 -6.26
N ALA A 82 16.20 -4.06 -7.37
CA ALA A 82 16.92 -5.34 -7.32
C ALA A 82 18.41 -5.10 -7.07
N SER A 83 18.94 -4.01 -7.63
CA SER A 83 20.34 -3.60 -7.49
C SER A 83 20.55 -2.42 -6.54
N ALA A 84 19.49 -1.71 -6.16
CA ALA A 84 19.60 -0.54 -5.30
C ALA A 84 20.15 -0.87 -3.91
N THR A 85 21.06 -0.02 -3.45
CA THR A 85 21.57 -0.01 -2.07
C THR A 85 20.48 0.44 -1.09
N GLU A 86 20.62 0.04 0.17
CA GLU A 86 19.70 0.46 1.24
C GLU A 86 19.58 1.99 1.36
N ALA A 87 20.67 2.72 1.17
CA ALA A 87 20.67 4.18 1.17
C ALA A 87 19.84 4.77 0.01
N GLN A 88 19.94 4.21 -1.19
CA GLN A 88 19.14 4.61 -2.35
C GLN A 88 17.65 4.31 -2.14
N ILE A 89 17.34 3.13 -1.59
CA ILE A 89 15.97 2.71 -1.24
C ILE A 89 15.36 3.68 -0.22
N SER A 90 16.11 4.01 0.83
CA SER A 90 15.68 4.95 1.88
C SER A 90 15.41 6.35 1.32
N ALA A 91 16.35 6.91 0.56
CA ALA A 91 16.21 8.24 -0.05
C ALA A 91 15.02 8.31 -1.01
N PHE A 92 14.81 7.26 -1.82
CA PHE A 92 13.66 7.15 -2.70
C PHE A 92 12.34 7.13 -1.92
N ILE A 93 12.27 6.34 -0.84
CA ILE A 93 11.08 6.26 0.02
C ILE A 93 10.79 7.59 0.70
N GLN A 94 11.81 8.30 1.18
CA GLN A 94 11.67 9.63 1.80
C GLN A 94 11.12 10.65 0.81
N THR A 95 11.69 10.71 -0.39
CA THR A 95 11.22 11.59 -1.47
C THR A 95 9.75 11.30 -1.80
N GLN A 96 9.39 10.01 -1.93
CA GLN A 96 8.00 9.60 -2.18
C GLN A 96 7.03 9.96 -1.05
N LEU A 97 7.51 10.00 0.19
CA LEU A 97 6.70 10.38 1.34
C LEU A 97 6.43 11.90 1.33
N GLU A 98 7.45 12.70 1.05
CA GLU A 98 7.39 14.16 0.98
C GLU A 98 6.52 14.64 -0.20
N GLU A 99 6.70 14.07 -1.40
CA GLU A 99 5.88 14.39 -2.57
C GLU A 99 4.38 14.18 -2.34
N ARG A 100 4.03 13.21 -1.48
CA ARG A 100 2.64 12.84 -1.19
C ARG A 100 2.06 13.57 0.00
N GLU A 101 2.88 14.24 0.80
CA GLU A 101 2.47 14.87 2.06
C GLU A 101 1.40 15.93 1.84
N ALA A 102 1.63 16.85 0.89
CA ALA A 102 0.66 17.89 0.52
C ALA A 102 -0.68 17.29 0.07
N THR A 103 -0.64 16.23 -0.75
CA THR A 103 -1.86 15.53 -1.19
C THR A 103 -2.57 14.87 0.00
N HIS A 104 -1.83 14.20 0.88
CA HIS A 104 -2.40 13.56 2.06
C HIS A 104 -3.01 14.57 3.02
N PHE A 105 -2.37 15.71 3.23
CA PHE A 105 -2.91 16.81 4.01
C PHE A 105 -4.20 17.36 3.39
N ALA A 106 -4.23 17.62 2.08
CA ALA A 106 -5.44 18.11 1.42
C ALA A 106 -6.64 17.15 1.62
N PHE A 107 -6.41 15.84 1.52
CA PHE A 107 -7.45 14.84 1.83
C PHE A 107 -7.83 14.80 3.31
N ALA A 108 -6.89 15.04 4.22
CA ALA A 108 -7.13 15.13 5.65
C ALA A 108 -7.99 16.36 5.98
N GLN A 109 -7.69 17.51 5.39
CA GLN A 109 -8.48 18.74 5.48
C GLN A 109 -9.91 18.51 4.99
N LEU A 110 -10.10 17.93 3.79
CA LEU A 110 -11.44 17.62 3.30
C LEU A 110 -12.23 16.72 4.27
N ARG A 111 -11.58 15.73 4.88
CA ARG A 111 -12.23 14.85 5.86
C ARG A 111 -12.58 15.59 7.15
N HIS A 112 -11.71 16.50 7.60
CA HIS A 112 -11.94 17.33 8.78
C HIS A 112 -13.11 18.28 8.54
N ASP A 113 -13.12 19.01 7.43
CA ASP A 113 -14.19 19.94 7.07
C ASP A 113 -15.55 19.22 7.00
N ILE A 114 -15.59 18.07 6.31
CA ILE A 114 -16.80 17.24 6.24
C ILE A 114 -17.25 16.75 7.62
N TYR A 115 -16.32 16.43 8.53
CA TYR A 115 -16.65 15.99 9.88
C TYR A 115 -17.28 17.12 10.71
N ASN A 116 -16.81 18.35 10.53
CA ASN A 116 -17.33 19.53 11.23
C ASN A 116 -18.72 19.97 10.74
N VAL A 117 -19.13 19.59 9.53
CA VAL A 117 -20.51 19.78 9.04
C VAL A 117 -21.51 18.90 9.81
N LEU A 118 -21.05 17.80 10.40
CA LEU A 118 -21.90 16.86 11.13
C LEU A 118 -22.19 17.35 12.54
N ASN A 119 -23.39 17.05 13.03
CA ASN A 119 -23.73 17.29 14.43
C ASN A 119 -23.15 16.19 15.35
N GLU A 120 -23.23 16.40 16.67
CA GLU A 120 -22.65 15.50 17.67
C GLU A 120 -23.19 14.06 17.57
N GLU A 121 -24.49 13.87 17.33
CA GLU A 121 -25.10 12.54 17.20
C GLU A 121 -24.62 11.79 15.95
N GLN A 122 -24.48 12.51 14.84
CA GLN A 122 -23.96 12.00 13.57
C GLN A 122 -22.47 11.63 13.70
N GLN A 123 -21.69 12.48 14.37
CA GLN A 123 -20.29 12.21 14.67
C GLN A 123 -20.13 10.98 15.58
N ALA A 124 -20.94 10.85 16.63
CA ALA A 124 -20.95 9.68 17.50
C ALA A 124 -21.29 8.38 16.74
N THR A 125 -22.25 8.45 15.81
CA THR A 125 -22.60 7.33 14.94
C THR A 125 -21.42 6.87 14.06
N LEU A 126 -20.63 7.81 13.53
CA LEU A 126 -19.41 7.50 12.79
C LEU A 126 -18.36 6.80 13.63
N LEU A 127 -18.11 7.33 14.83
CA LEU A 127 -17.15 6.75 15.78
C LEU A 127 -17.53 5.32 16.15
N ALA A 128 -18.81 5.08 16.50
CA ALA A 128 -19.32 3.75 16.81
C ALA A 128 -19.18 2.77 15.63
N ARG A 129 -19.45 3.23 14.40
CA ARG A 129 -19.31 2.40 13.21
C ARG A 129 -17.86 2.04 12.92
N ASP A 130 -16.93 2.96 13.12
CA ASP A 130 -15.52 2.69 12.91
C ASP A 130 -14.94 1.76 13.99
N ALA A 131 -15.37 1.92 15.25
CA ALA A 131 -15.06 0.97 16.32
C ALA A 131 -15.58 -0.44 15.99
N LYS A 132 -16.83 -0.54 15.50
CA LYS A 132 -17.40 -1.82 15.05
C LYS A 132 -16.59 -2.43 13.90
N ARG A 133 -16.23 -1.64 12.89
CA ARG A 133 -15.41 -2.10 11.76
C ARG A 133 -14.04 -2.59 12.22
N GLU A 134 -13.45 -1.96 13.23
CA GLU A 134 -12.18 -2.40 13.79
C GLU A 134 -12.31 -3.75 14.50
N LEU A 135 -13.36 -3.91 15.30
CA LEU A 135 -13.68 -5.17 15.97
C LEU A 135 -13.98 -6.28 14.96
N ASP A 136 -14.70 -5.98 13.88
CA ASP A 136 -14.96 -6.93 12.80
C ASP A 136 -13.67 -7.31 12.06
N ARG A 137 -12.76 -6.34 11.81
CA ARG A 137 -11.42 -6.62 11.24
C ARG A 137 -10.60 -7.55 12.14
N GLN A 138 -10.61 -7.33 13.45
CA GLN A 138 -9.95 -8.20 14.42
C GLN A 138 -10.55 -9.60 14.41
N LYS A 139 -11.88 -9.72 14.44
CA LYS A 139 -12.57 -11.03 14.33
C LYS A 139 -12.22 -11.77 13.04
N HIS A 140 -12.18 -11.07 11.91
CA HIS A 140 -11.78 -11.67 10.63
C HIS A 140 -10.32 -12.11 10.64
N HIS A 141 -9.43 -11.33 11.26
CA HIS A 141 -8.03 -11.70 11.44
C HIS A 141 -7.92 -12.96 12.31
N ASP A 142 -8.58 -13.00 13.46
CA ASP A 142 -8.54 -14.14 14.37
C ASP A 142 -9.17 -15.39 13.78
N ALA A 143 -10.26 -15.23 13.03
CA ALA A 143 -10.87 -16.31 12.27
C ALA A 143 -9.93 -16.84 11.19
N PHE A 144 -9.21 -15.96 10.49
CA PHE A 144 -8.19 -16.33 9.52
C PHE A 144 -7.02 -17.06 10.18
N VAL A 145 -6.48 -16.57 11.29
CA VAL A 145 -5.39 -17.23 12.05
C VAL A 145 -5.84 -18.61 12.57
N LYS A 146 -7.07 -18.73 13.08
CA LYS A 146 -7.65 -20.02 13.49
C LYS A 146 -7.83 -20.96 12.29
N GLN A 147 -8.16 -20.42 11.12
CA GLN A 147 -8.27 -21.18 9.87
C GLN A 147 -6.89 -21.62 9.36
N GLU A 148 -5.85 -20.79 9.52
CA GLU A 148 -4.46 -21.09 9.18
C GLU A 148 -3.89 -22.17 10.11
N ALA A 149 -4.16 -22.11 11.41
CA ALA A 149 -3.83 -23.19 12.36
C ALA A 149 -4.57 -24.50 12.02
N ARG A 150 -5.83 -24.43 11.57
CA ARG A 150 -6.57 -25.59 11.05
C ARG A 150 -6.01 -26.08 9.71
N PHE A 151 -5.42 -25.20 8.90
CA PHE A 151 -4.81 -25.54 7.61
C PHE A 151 -3.44 -26.21 7.80
N ALA A 152 -2.63 -25.76 8.76
CA ALA A 152 -1.41 -26.46 9.19
C ALA A 152 -1.73 -27.91 9.60
N LYS A 153 -2.80 -28.12 10.39
CA LYS A 153 -3.31 -29.47 10.70
C LYS A 153 -3.80 -30.29 9.50
N ARG A 154 -4.18 -29.64 8.39
CA ARG A 154 -4.56 -30.34 7.14
C ARG A 154 -3.36 -30.74 6.29
N ILE A 155 -2.25 -29.99 6.38
CA ILE A 155 -0.98 -30.37 5.75
C ILE A 155 -0.41 -31.63 6.43
N ASP A 156 -0.62 -31.80 7.74
CA ASP A 156 -0.28 -33.00 8.50
C ASP A 156 -1.17 -34.23 8.23
N GLY A 157 -2.09 -34.18 7.25
CA GLY A 157 -2.61 -35.40 6.61
C GLY A 157 -4.07 -35.80 6.86
N GLU A 158 -4.98 -34.93 7.33
CA GLU A 158 -6.36 -35.37 7.65
C GLU A 158 -7.52 -34.85 6.79
N VAL A 159 -7.38 -33.85 5.89
CA VAL A 159 -8.54 -33.42 5.06
C VAL A 159 -8.15 -32.96 3.66
N LYS A 160 -8.66 -33.66 2.62
CA LYS A 160 -8.61 -33.25 1.21
C LYS A 160 -9.53 -32.04 0.98
N GLY A 161 -8.94 -30.88 0.74
CA GLY A 161 -9.61 -29.69 0.20
C GLY A 161 -8.73 -29.02 -0.87
N PRO A 162 -9.30 -28.20 -1.77
CA PRO A 162 -8.53 -27.55 -2.81
C PRO A 162 -7.48 -26.64 -2.17
N LYS A 163 -6.20 -26.92 -2.45
CA LYS A 163 -5.07 -26.08 -2.05
C LYS A 163 -5.25 -24.73 -2.74
N ARG A 164 -5.74 -23.72 -2.02
CA ARG A 164 -5.63 -22.34 -2.50
C ARG A 164 -4.13 -22.05 -2.64
N LYS A 165 -3.68 -21.68 -3.84
CA LYS A 165 -2.29 -21.27 -4.06
C LYS A 165 -1.95 -20.19 -3.00
N PRO A 166 -0.83 -20.31 -2.28
CA PRO A 166 -0.35 -19.25 -1.41
C PRO A 166 -0.32 -17.95 -2.22
N ARG A 167 -0.47 -16.81 -1.55
CA ARG A 167 -0.35 -15.47 -2.16
C ARG A 167 1.08 -15.22 -2.66
N GLU A 168 1.49 -15.93 -3.70
CA GLU A 168 2.70 -15.72 -4.49
C GLU A 168 2.37 -14.80 -5.67
N PHE A 169 1.70 -13.68 -5.41
CA PHE A 169 1.54 -12.63 -6.43
C PHE A 169 2.91 -12.08 -6.90
N LEU A 170 3.97 -12.28 -6.10
CA LEU A 170 5.32 -11.83 -6.42
C LEU A 170 5.98 -12.64 -7.55
N PHE A 171 5.64 -13.92 -7.69
CA PHE A 171 6.26 -14.86 -8.64
C PHE A 171 5.23 -15.59 -9.51
N GLU A 172 4.03 -15.04 -9.63
CA GLU A 172 2.97 -15.61 -10.46
C GLU A 172 3.45 -15.73 -11.91
N GLY A 173 3.34 -16.93 -12.50
CA GLY A 173 3.83 -17.23 -13.85
C GLY A 173 5.27 -17.75 -13.92
N ILE A 174 5.97 -17.85 -12.79
CA ILE A 174 7.26 -18.51 -12.67
C ILE A 174 7.09 -19.90 -12.03
N GLU A 175 7.70 -20.90 -12.65
CA GLU A 175 7.79 -22.24 -12.06
C GLU A 175 8.98 -22.26 -11.10
N LEU A 176 8.71 -22.49 -9.82
CA LEU A 176 9.71 -22.55 -8.76
C LEU A 176 10.06 -24.01 -8.45
N THR A 177 11.34 -24.30 -8.18
CA THR A 177 11.76 -25.63 -7.72
C THR A 177 11.36 -25.84 -6.26
N ASP A 178 11.27 -27.11 -5.83
CA ASP A 178 10.95 -27.43 -4.43
C ASP A 178 11.95 -26.82 -3.44
N GLU A 179 13.23 -26.75 -3.82
CA GLU A 179 14.29 -26.10 -3.04
C GLU A 179 14.08 -24.58 -2.92
N GLN A 180 13.63 -23.92 -4.00
CA GLN A 180 13.30 -22.49 -3.99
C GLN A 180 12.08 -22.21 -3.12
N VAL A 181 11.04 -23.05 -3.20
CA VAL A 181 9.84 -22.96 -2.36
C VAL A 181 10.21 -23.08 -0.88
N ALA A 182 11.09 -24.01 -0.52
CA ALA A 182 11.59 -24.17 0.84
C ALA A 182 12.36 -22.93 1.30
N SER A 183 13.28 -22.41 0.50
CA SER A 183 14.07 -21.20 0.81
C SER A 183 13.19 -19.96 0.97
N LEU A 184 12.20 -19.76 0.09
CA LEU A 184 11.24 -18.66 0.19
C LEU A 184 10.36 -18.78 1.45
N THR A 185 10.02 -20.00 1.85
CA THR A 185 9.24 -20.24 3.07
C THR A 185 10.05 -19.88 4.32
N GLU A 186 11.32 -20.29 4.37
CA GLU A 186 12.23 -19.93 5.46
C GLU A 186 12.46 -18.42 5.55
N LEU A 187 12.72 -17.76 4.41
CA LEU A 187 12.83 -16.30 4.34
C LEU A 187 11.56 -15.63 4.87
N ARG A 188 10.38 -16.10 4.44
CA ARG A 188 9.10 -15.54 4.91
C ARG A 188 8.92 -15.66 6.42
N GLU A 189 9.28 -16.81 7.01
CA GLU A 189 9.23 -16.99 8.46
C GLU A 189 10.24 -16.09 9.18
N SER A 190 11.45 -15.91 8.64
CA SER A 190 12.46 -15.01 9.23
C SER A 190 12.00 -13.55 9.30
N PHE A 191 11.19 -13.08 8.33
CA PHE A 191 10.65 -11.72 8.29
C PHE A 191 9.29 -11.58 8.99
N LYS A 192 8.72 -12.66 9.53
CA LYS A 192 7.34 -12.68 10.01
C LYS A 192 7.08 -11.71 11.15
N ASP A 193 7.96 -11.68 12.14
CA ASP A 193 7.77 -10.83 13.31
C ASP A 193 8.08 -9.37 13.00
N ALA A 194 9.10 -9.08 12.19
CA ALA A 194 9.36 -7.74 11.65
C ALA A 194 8.14 -7.22 10.84
N SER A 195 7.56 -8.08 10.00
CA SER A 195 6.35 -7.75 9.23
C SER A 195 5.14 -7.44 10.11
N LYS A 196 4.95 -8.18 11.21
CA LYS A 196 3.88 -7.92 12.18
C LYS A 196 4.11 -6.58 12.89
N ALA A 197 5.33 -6.32 13.37
CA ALA A 197 5.69 -5.07 14.03
C ALA A 197 5.47 -3.87 13.09
N ASN A 198 5.93 -3.96 11.84
CA ASN A 198 5.73 -2.91 10.84
C ASN A 198 4.25 -2.68 10.53
N ARG A 199 3.44 -3.74 10.49
CA ARG A 199 1.99 -3.62 10.31
C ARG A 199 1.34 -2.90 11.48
N GLU A 200 1.78 -3.15 12.70
CA GLU A 200 1.30 -2.47 13.90
C GLU A 200 1.67 -0.99 13.90
N LYS A 201 2.93 -0.64 13.58
CA LYS A 201 3.37 0.76 13.42
C LYS A 201 2.50 1.52 12.40
N LEU A 202 2.26 0.91 11.24
CA LEU A 202 1.39 1.48 10.20
C LEU A 202 -0.08 1.63 10.65
N ARG A 203 -0.57 0.72 11.48
CA ARG A 203 -1.92 0.81 12.05
C ARG A 203 -1.99 1.97 13.04
N ASN A 204 -1.04 2.07 13.95
CA ASN A 204 -0.96 3.14 14.94
C ASN A 204 -0.88 4.52 14.27
N PHE A 205 -0.07 4.67 13.22
CA PHE A 205 -0.02 5.89 12.43
C PHE A 205 -1.38 6.24 11.79
N LYS A 206 -2.07 5.27 11.18
CA LYS A 206 -3.39 5.49 10.58
C LYS A 206 -4.46 5.85 11.61
N ASP A 207 -4.40 5.24 12.79
CA ASP A 207 -5.30 5.56 13.90
C ASP A 207 -5.04 6.98 14.39
N ALA A 208 -3.78 7.35 14.62
CA ALA A 208 -3.40 8.71 15.01
C ALA A 208 -3.80 9.77 13.97
N GLN A 209 -3.62 9.50 12.66
CA GLN A 209 -4.10 10.39 11.59
C GLN A 209 -5.62 10.58 11.64
N ARG A 210 -6.37 9.48 11.82
CA ARG A 210 -7.83 9.53 11.88
C ARG A 210 -8.29 10.34 13.09
N ASP A 211 -7.66 10.14 14.23
CA ASP A 211 -8.04 10.78 15.48
C ASP A 211 -7.68 12.28 15.44
N LEU A 212 -6.51 12.63 14.86
CA LEU A 212 -6.12 14.01 14.60
C LEU A 212 -7.12 14.73 13.68
N VAL A 213 -7.53 14.12 12.57
CA VAL A 213 -8.52 14.67 11.61
C VAL A 213 -9.88 14.95 12.25
N ARG A 214 -10.22 14.27 13.35
CA ARG A 214 -11.48 14.48 14.08
C ARG A 214 -11.33 15.38 15.29
N SER A 215 -10.11 15.78 15.62
CA SER A 215 -9.84 16.65 16.75
C SER A 215 -10.14 18.11 16.40
N GLN A 216 -10.48 18.89 17.42
CA GLN A 216 -10.62 20.35 17.28
C GLN A 216 -9.27 21.06 17.08
N SER A 217 -8.16 20.36 17.31
CA SER A 217 -6.79 20.86 17.12
C SER A 217 -6.21 20.52 15.74
N PHE A 218 -7.03 20.04 14.81
CA PHE A 218 -6.57 19.75 13.45
C PHE A 218 -6.02 21.03 12.79
N SER A 219 -4.79 20.95 12.29
CA SER A 219 -4.10 22.03 11.59
C SER A 219 -2.95 21.45 10.77
N GLN A 220 -2.38 22.25 9.87
CA GLN A 220 -1.15 21.90 9.15
C GLN A 220 -0.02 21.56 10.14
N ASP A 221 0.20 22.40 11.15
CA ASP A 221 1.27 22.19 12.13
C ASP A 221 1.10 20.89 12.93
N ALA A 222 -0.14 20.56 13.35
CA ALA A 222 -0.43 19.32 14.05
C ALA A 222 -0.27 18.08 13.14
N TRP A 223 -0.59 18.22 11.85
CA TRP A 223 -0.38 17.19 10.86
C TRP A 223 1.11 16.94 10.60
N ASP A 224 1.89 17.99 10.40
CA ASP A 224 3.32 17.92 10.15
C ASP A 224 4.06 17.37 11.37
N ALA A 225 3.64 17.75 12.59
CA ALA A 225 4.16 17.19 13.83
C ALA A 225 3.88 15.68 13.95
N LEU A 226 2.65 15.25 13.61
CA LEU A 226 2.31 13.83 13.57
C LEU A 226 3.14 13.08 12.52
N PHE A 227 3.32 13.68 11.34
CA PHE A 227 4.11 13.06 10.29
C PHE A 227 5.58 12.92 10.68
N ALA A 228 6.18 13.98 11.25
CA ALA A 228 7.55 13.97 11.76
C ALA A 228 7.75 12.88 12.83
N GLN A 229 6.78 12.66 13.72
CA GLN A 229 6.83 11.61 14.74
C GLN A 229 6.94 10.19 14.14
N TYR A 230 6.26 9.94 13.03
CA TYR A 230 6.18 8.60 12.43
C TYR A 230 7.06 8.43 11.18
N LYS A 231 7.70 9.49 10.67
CA LYS A 231 8.44 9.47 9.39
C LYS A 231 9.49 8.37 9.37
N ASP A 232 10.32 8.28 10.40
CA ASP A 232 11.40 7.29 10.47
C ASP A 232 10.87 5.85 10.55
N ASP A 233 9.79 5.64 11.31
CA ASP A 233 9.11 4.34 11.39
C ASP A 233 8.52 3.92 10.04
N LEU A 234 7.92 4.86 9.31
CA LEU A 234 7.36 4.62 7.98
C LEU A 234 8.44 4.32 6.95
N VAL A 235 9.57 5.03 7.01
CA VAL A 235 10.73 4.79 6.15
C VAL A 235 11.31 3.42 6.46
N SER A 236 11.64 3.12 7.72
CA SER A 236 12.21 1.84 8.15
C SER A 236 11.33 0.67 7.73
N ALA A 237 10.02 0.74 7.99
CA ALA A 237 9.08 -0.32 7.62
C ALA A 237 9.03 -0.58 6.09
N LYS A 238 9.15 0.48 5.28
CA LYS A 238 9.18 0.35 3.82
C LYS A 238 10.53 -0.15 3.31
N VAL A 239 11.65 0.26 3.92
CA VAL A 239 12.99 -0.23 3.61
C VAL A 239 13.08 -1.73 3.91
N GLU A 240 12.64 -2.17 5.08
CA GLU A 240 12.61 -3.59 5.45
C GLU A 240 11.77 -4.42 4.48
N LYS A 241 10.62 -3.91 4.06
CA LYS A 241 9.80 -4.56 3.04
C LYS A 241 10.52 -4.65 1.69
N ALA A 242 11.23 -3.61 1.29
CA ALA A 242 12.04 -3.62 0.08
C ALA A 242 13.17 -4.67 0.16
N LYS A 243 13.86 -4.74 1.30
CA LYS A 243 14.91 -5.74 1.57
C LYS A 243 14.36 -7.17 1.56
N GLN A 244 13.18 -7.38 2.13
CA GLN A 244 12.49 -8.67 2.05
C GLN A 244 12.21 -9.04 0.59
N HIS A 245 11.70 -8.10 -0.23
CA HIS A 245 11.45 -8.35 -1.64
C HIS A 245 12.75 -8.63 -2.41
N GLN A 246 13.84 -7.92 -2.12
CA GLN A 246 15.17 -8.18 -2.68
C GLN A 246 15.66 -9.60 -2.35
N ALA A 247 15.61 -9.98 -1.07
CA ALA A 247 16.04 -11.30 -0.63
C ALA A 247 15.22 -12.41 -1.30
N MET A 248 13.90 -12.24 -1.43
CA MET A 248 13.05 -13.20 -2.15
C MET A 248 13.40 -13.26 -3.64
N PHE A 249 13.70 -12.13 -4.28
CA PHE A 249 14.07 -12.09 -5.70
C PHE A 249 15.41 -12.79 -5.99
N GLN A 250 16.36 -12.72 -5.05
CA GLN A 250 17.66 -13.37 -5.15
C GLN A 250 17.61 -14.90 -5.08
N VAL A 251 16.51 -15.50 -4.61
CA VAL A 251 16.30 -16.96 -4.63
C VAL A 251 16.04 -17.49 -6.05
N LEU A 252 15.58 -16.63 -6.95
CA LEU A 252 15.33 -16.99 -8.34
C LEU A 252 16.63 -17.11 -9.14
N SER A 253 16.62 -18.01 -10.13
CA SER A 253 17.68 -18.06 -11.13
C SER A 253 17.67 -16.83 -12.04
N SER A 254 18.78 -16.54 -12.71
CA SER A 254 18.87 -15.44 -13.67
C SER A 254 17.83 -15.54 -14.80
N GLU A 255 17.54 -16.77 -15.27
CA GLU A 255 16.50 -17.01 -16.28
C GLU A 255 15.09 -16.75 -15.75
N GLN A 256 14.80 -17.14 -14.50
CA GLN A 256 13.51 -16.86 -13.86
C GLN A 256 13.33 -15.36 -13.58
N GLN A 257 14.39 -14.66 -13.17
CA GLN A 257 14.39 -13.20 -12.98
C GLN A 257 14.08 -12.49 -14.31
N ALA A 258 14.77 -12.86 -15.40
CA ALA A 258 14.54 -12.29 -16.72
C ALA A 258 13.12 -12.57 -17.26
N LYS A 259 12.58 -13.78 -17.04
CA LYS A 259 11.20 -14.12 -17.41
C LYS A 259 10.20 -13.26 -16.63
N LEU A 260 10.46 -13.05 -15.34
CA LEU A 260 9.59 -12.26 -14.49
C LEU A 260 9.62 -10.78 -14.90
N GLU A 261 10.80 -10.25 -15.23
CA GLU A 261 10.95 -8.91 -15.80
C GLU A 261 10.18 -8.76 -17.12
N ALA A 262 10.29 -9.74 -18.02
CA ALA A 262 9.55 -9.74 -19.28
C ALA A 262 8.02 -9.73 -19.04
N LEU A 263 7.52 -10.52 -18.09
CA LEU A 263 6.10 -10.54 -17.72
C LEU A 263 5.64 -9.20 -17.15
N ARG A 264 6.46 -8.57 -16.29
CA ARG A 264 6.15 -7.23 -15.73
C ARG A 264 6.16 -6.14 -16.81
N GLU A 265 7.09 -6.22 -17.75
CA GLU A 265 7.18 -5.32 -18.89
C GLU A 265 6.00 -5.48 -19.85
N GLU A 266 5.60 -6.72 -20.13
CA GLU A 266 4.40 -7.02 -20.90
C GLU A 266 3.15 -6.49 -20.19
N GLU A 267 3.00 -6.73 -18.89
CA GLU A 267 1.90 -6.18 -18.10
C GLU A 267 1.91 -4.64 -18.12
N ARG A 268 3.08 -4.02 -18.03
CA ARG A 268 3.24 -2.55 -18.13
C ARG A 268 2.79 -2.05 -19.49
N LYS A 269 3.24 -2.67 -20.59
CA LYS A 269 2.85 -2.31 -21.96
C LYS A 269 1.36 -2.53 -22.20
N LEU A 270 0.80 -3.63 -21.70
CA LEU A 270 -0.63 -3.89 -21.76
C LEU A 270 -1.41 -2.79 -21.05
N ARG A 271 -1.00 -2.40 -19.84
CA ARG A 271 -1.61 -1.26 -19.13
C ARG A 271 -1.47 0.04 -19.92
N GLU A 272 -0.32 0.30 -20.53
CA GLU A 272 -0.12 1.48 -21.39
C GLU A 272 -1.02 1.49 -22.63
N ILE A 273 -1.30 0.33 -23.23
CA ILE A 273 -2.24 0.19 -24.36
C ILE A 273 -3.68 0.48 -23.93
N PHE A 274 -4.05 0.13 -22.70
CA PHE A 274 -5.38 0.41 -22.12
C PHE A 274 -5.47 1.76 -21.40
N LYS A 275 -4.41 2.58 -21.48
CA LYS A 275 -4.38 3.94 -20.91
C LYS A 275 -5.28 4.86 -21.77
N PRO A 276 -6.36 5.44 -21.21
CA PRO A 276 -7.31 6.28 -21.94
C PRO A 276 -6.74 7.63 -22.38
#